data_AF-A0A7C7QCP7-F1
#
_entry.id   AF-A0A7C7QCP7-F1
#
_cell.length_a   1.000
_cell.length_b   1.000
_cell.length_c   1.000
_cell.angle_alpha   90.00
_cell.angle_beta   90.00
_cell.angle_gamma   90.00
#
_symmetry.space_group_name_H-M   'P 1'
#
loop_
_entity.id
_entity.type
_entity.pdbx_description
1 polymer ?
#
loop_
_entity_poly.entity_id
_entity_poly.type
_entity_poly.pdbx_seq_one_letter_code
_entity_poly.pdbx_strand_id
1 'polypeptide(L)'
;MMGLALRLKTFTPLIFGVSLGLLSLILWYGLLASFILPKMYRPLHHWMYGVAMITLGAWKKQKSYGRLSLAIGAILLWDDFHDLLQTLLVT
;
A
#
# COMPACT_ATOMS: atom_id res chain seq x y z
N MET A 1 22.22 -20.64 -2.06
CA MET A 1 21.18 -20.00 -2.91
C MET A 1 19.79 -19.91 -2.25
N MET A 2 19.40 -20.82 -1.34
CA MET A 2 18.06 -20.84 -0.72
C MET A 2 17.71 -19.61 0.14
N GLY A 3 18.70 -18.97 0.77
CA GLY A 3 18.49 -17.78 1.62
C GLY A 3 18.19 -16.48 0.86
N LEU A 4 18.66 -16.33 -0.38
CA LEU A 4 18.45 -15.13 -1.19
C LEU A 4 17.00 -15.07 -1.74
N ALA A 5 16.50 -16.21 -2.22
CA ALA A 5 15.13 -16.34 -2.73
C ALA A 5 14.07 -16.09 -1.62
N LEU A 6 14.33 -16.56 -0.40
CA LEU A 6 13.48 -16.31 0.77
C LEU A 6 13.48 -14.84 1.21
N ARG A 7 14.63 -14.16 1.12
CA ARG A 7 14.72 -12.72 1.34
C ARG A 7 13.93 -11.94 0.28
N LEU A 8 14.15 -12.22 -1.01
CA LEU A 8 13.41 -11.59 -2.10
C LEU A 8 11.89 -11.71 -1.91
N LYS A 9 11.36 -12.93 -1.68
CA LYS A 9 9.92 -13.15 -1.45
C LYS A 9 9.33 -12.35 -0.29
N THR A 10 10.14 -11.96 0.69
CA THR A 10 9.69 -11.22 1.87
C THR A 10 9.82 -9.71 1.67
N PHE A 11 10.89 -9.26 1.02
CA PHE A 11 11.17 -7.84 0.83
C PHE A 11 10.45 -7.25 -0.39
N THR A 12 10.15 -8.04 -1.43
CA THR A 12 9.39 -7.58 -2.59
C THR A 12 8.02 -6.98 -2.24
N PRO A 13 7.12 -7.67 -1.49
CA PRO A 13 5.83 -7.09 -1.13
C PRO A 13 5.96 -5.91 -0.16
N LEU A 14 6.99 -5.90 0.69
CA LEU A 14 7.28 -4.79 1.59
C LEU A 14 7.65 -3.52 0.81
N ILE A 15 8.65 -3.61 -0.07
CA ILE A 15 9.13 -2.48 -0.87
C ILE A 15 8.00 -1.99 -1.77
N PHE A 16 7.33 -2.90 -2.48
CA PHE A 16 6.22 -2.57 -3.37
C PHE A 16 5.07 -1.87 -2.64
N GLY A 17 4.60 -2.44 -1.52
CA GLY A 17 3.50 -1.85 -0.74
C GLY A 17 3.87 -0.49 -0.15
N VAL A 18 5.05 -0.35 0.46
CA VAL A 18 5.49 0.93 1.04
C VAL A 18 5.66 2.01 -0.03
N SER A 19 6.23 1.68 -1.18
CA SER A 19 6.38 2.62 -2.30
C SER A 19 5.03 3.09 -2.84
N LEU A 20 4.05 2.18 -3.01
CA LEU A 20 2.69 2.53 -3.44
C LEU A 20 1.96 3.40 -2.41
N GLY A 21 2.11 3.06 -1.13
CA GLY A 21 1.64 3.90 -0.05
C GLY A 21 2.23 5.31 -0.19
N LEU A 22 3.54 5.47 -0.01
CA LEU A 22 4.15 6.81 -0.06
C LEU A 22 3.78 7.61 -1.31
N LEU A 23 3.71 6.97 -2.49
CA LEU A 23 3.28 7.61 -3.73
C LEU A 23 1.82 8.09 -3.67
N SER A 24 0.87 7.23 -3.24
CA SER A 24 -0.54 7.60 -3.12
C SER A 24 -0.75 8.74 -2.11
N LEU A 25 -0.02 8.73 -1.00
CA LEU A 25 -0.04 9.80 0.01
C LEU A 25 0.42 11.14 -0.56
N ILE A 26 1.55 11.14 -1.28
CA ILE A 26 2.14 12.35 -1.88
C ILE A 26 1.19 12.92 -2.94
N LEU A 27 0.65 12.07 -3.81
CA LEU A 27 -0.28 12.50 -4.84
C LEU A 27 -1.58 13.02 -4.22
N TRP A 28 -2.11 12.36 -3.19
CA TRP A 28 -3.33 12.81 -2.53
C TRP A 28 -3.15 14.14 -1.80
N TYR A 29 -2.23 14.21 -0.83
CA TYR A 29 -2.05 15.41 0.01
C TYR A 29 -1.33 16.55 -0.73
N GLY A 30 -0.51 16.23 -1.73
CA GLY A 30 0.23 17.23 -2.50
C GLY A 30 -0.54 17.82 -3.67
N LEU A 31 -1.40 17.03 -4.34
CA LEU A 31 -2.09 17.47 -5.56
C LEU A 31 -3.60 17.53 -5.45
N LEU A 32 -4.25 16.64 -4.70
CA LEU A 32 -5.70 16.43 -4.81
C LEU A 32 -6.50 16.97 -3.62
N ALA A 33 -5.97 16.88 -2.40
CA ALA A 33 -6.68 17.27 -1.17
C ALA A 33 -7.12 18.75 -1.14
N SER A 34 -6.43 19.61 -1.89
CA SER A 34 -6.77 21.04 -2.01
C SER A 34 -7.89 21.32 -3.01
N PHE A 35 -8.17 20.40 -3.94
CA PHE A 35 -9.14 20.58 -5.04
C PHE A 35 -10.34 19.62 -4.95
N ILE A 36 -10.19 18.52 -4.22
CA ILE A 36 -11.22 17.48 -4.08
C ILE A 36 -11.97 17.68 -2.75
N LEU A 37 -13.29 17.85 -2.84
CA LEU A 37 -14.15 18.01 -1.66
C LEU A 37 -14.05 16.78 -0.72
N PRO A 38 -14.17 16.97 0.61
CA PRO A 38 -14.10 15.90 1.61
C PRO A 38 -15.00 14.68 1.36
N LYS A 39 -16.10 14.83 0.61
CA LYS A 39 -17.02 13.73 0.28
C LYS A 39 -16.47 12.77 -0.78
N MET A 40 -15.40 13.15 -1.48
CA MET A 40 -14.72 12.34 -2.49
C MET A 40 -13.43 11.69 -1.95
N TYR A 41 -13.20 11.68 -0.63
CA TYR A 41 -12.06 11.03 0.08
C TYR A 41 -12.01 9.49 -0.04
N ARG A 42 -12.73 8.91 -0.99
CA ARG A 42 -12.78 7.46 -1.23
C ARG A 42 -11.40 6.80 -1.45
N PRO A 43 -10.41 7.40 -2.15
CA PRO A 43 -9.19 6.68 -2.55
C PRO A 43 -8.13 6.50 -1.43
N LEU A 44 -8.46 6.81 -0.18
CA LEU A 44 -7.61 6.52 0.99
C LEU A 44 -8.33 5.66 2.04
N HIS A 45 -9.42 5.00 1.67
CA HIS A 45 -10.22 4.24 2.61
C HIS A 45 -9.45 3.01 3.15
N HIS A 46 -8.59 2.40 2.33
CA HIS A 46 -7.85 1.20 2.72
C HIS A 46 -6.40 1.45 3.12
N TRP A 47 -5.90 2.67 2.94
CA TRP A 47 -4.55 3.14 3.22
C TRP A 47 -4.06 2.71 4.61
N MET A 48 -4.87 3.04 5.63
CA MET A 48 -4.50 2.80 7.02
C MET A 48 -4.38 1.31 7.30
N TYR A 49 -5.30 0.52 6.74
CA TYR A 49 -5.31 -0.93 6.86
C TYR A 49 -4.16 -1.56 6.08
N GLY A 50 -3.84 -1.05 4.90
CA GLY A 50 -2.71 -1.47 4.07
C GLY A 50 -1.37 -1.27 4.79
N VAL A 51 -1.15 -0.08 5.35
CA VAL A 51 0.04 0.24 6.15
C VAL A 51 0.12 -0.64 7.40
N ALA A 52 -0.97 -0.77 8.15
CA ALA A 52 -1.00 -1.61 9.35
C ALA A 52 -0.64 -3.07 9.06
N MET A 53 -1.14 -3.62 7.94
CA MET A 53 -0.86 -4.98 7.50
C MET A 53 0.58 -5.17 7.02
N ILE A 54 1.15 -4.17 6.32
CA ILE A 54 2.58 -4.14 5.97
C ILE A 54 3.45 -4.12 7.23
N THR A 55 3.14 -3.27 8.22
CA THR A 55 3.89 -3.16 9.47
C THR A 55 3.82 -4.44 10.29
N LEU A 56 2.61 -5.02 10.45
CA LEU A 56 2.41 -6.29 11.14
C LEU A 56 3.15 -7.43 10.43
N GLY A 57 3.06 -7.45 9.10
CA GLY A 57 3.73 -8.44 8.27
C GLY A 57 5.26 -8.37 8.34
N ALA A 58 5.82 -7.15 8.36
CA ALA A 58 7.24 -6.91 8.55
C ALA A 58 7.72 -7.36 9.94
N TRP A 59 6.96 -7.03 10.99
CA TRP A 59 7.26 -7.44 12.37
C TRP A 59 7.24 -8.96 12.53
N LYS A 60 6.29 -9.63 11.88
CA LYS A 60 6.06 -11.07 12.02
C LYS A 60 6.55 -11.87 10.81
N LYS A 61 7.52 -11.35 10.04
CA LYS A 61 8.01 -11.93 8.76
C LYS A 61 8.45 -13.39 8.82
N GLN A 62 8.87 -13.87 10.00
CA GLN A 62 9.29 -15.26 10.21
C GLN A 62 8.11 -16.23 10.38
N LYS A 63 6.88 -15.72 10.56
CA LYS A 63 5.65 -16.50 10.72
C LYS A 63 4.86 -16.52 9.41
N SER A 64 4.07 -17.56 9.19
CA SER A 64 3.21 -17.70 7.99
C SER A 64 2.23 -16.53 7.84
N TYR A 65 1.59 -16.13 8.94
CA TYR A 65 0.65 -15.00 8.95
C TYR A 65 1.32 -13.65 8.69
N GLY A 66 2.62 -13.49 8.99
CA GLY A 66 3.35 -12.26 8.67
C GLY A 66 3.53 -12.07 7.16
N ARG A 67 3.86 -13.15 6.44
CA ARG A 67 3.95 -13.13 4.96
C ARG A 67 2.58 -12.88 4.32
N LEU A 68 1.52 -13.48 4.87
CA LEU A 68 0.14 -13.20 4.44
C LEU A 68 -0.22 -11.73 4.66
N SER A 69 0.15 -11.17 5.81
CA SER A 69 -0.16 -9.77 6.13
C SER A 69 0.57 -8.79 5.22
N LEU A 70 1.83 -9.08 4.85
CA LEU A 70 2.55 -8.30 3.82
C LEU A 70 1.81 -8.31 2.47
N ALA A 71 1.33 -9.47 2.04
CA ALA A 71 0.61 -9.60 0.77
C ALA A 71 -0.72 -8.84 0.80
N ILE A 72 -1.51 -9.00 1.86
CA ILE A 72 -2.79 -8.27 2.03
C ILE A 72 -2.53 -6.76 2.07
N GLY A 73 -1.54 -6.31 2.84
CA GLY A 73 -1.20 -4.89 2.91
C GLY A 73 -0.79 -4.29 1.57
N ALA A 74 -0.01 -5.03 0.77
CA ALA A 74 0.36 -4.60 -0.57
C ALA A 74 -0.85 -4.53 -1.53
N ILE A 75 -1.79 -5.47 -1.44
CA ILE A 75 -3.02 -5.46 -2.25
C ILE A 75 -3.89 -4.25 -1.91
N LEU A 76 -4.09 -3.95 -0.63
CA LEU A 76 -4.89 -2.79 -0.19
C LEU A 76 -4.29 -1.46 -0.66
N LEU A 77 -2.96 -1.32 -0.61
CA LEU A 77 -2.28 -0.12 -1.08
C LEU A 77 -2.29 0.00 -2.61
N TRP A 78 -2.31 -1.13 -3.33
CA TRP A 78 -2.49 -1.12 -4.78
C TRP A 78 -3.91 -0.72 -5.19
N ASP A 79 -4.92 -1.21 -4.46
CA ASP A 79 -6.34 -0.89 -4.70
C ASP A 79 -6.58 0.63 -4.55
N ASP A 80 -6.14 1.21 -3.44
CA ASP A 80 -6.23 2.66 -3.21
C ASP A 80 -5.44 3.48 -4.26
N PHE A 81 -4.27 3.00 -4.69
CA PHE A 81 -3.51 3.64 -5.77
C PHE A 81 -4.22 3.57 -7.12
N HIS A 82 -4.87 2.45 -7.42
CA HIS A 82 -5.66 2.28 -8.63
C HIS A 82 -6.88 3.22 -8.64
N ASP A 83 -7.60 3.33 -7.52
CA ASP A 83 -8.72 4.26 -7.36
C ASP A 83 -8.28 5.72 -7.52
N LEU A 84 -7.08 6.05 -7.00
CA LEU A 84 -6.46 7.37 -7.20
C LEU A 84 -6.18 7.66 -8.68
N LEU A 85 -5.61 6.69 -9.41
CA LEU A 85 -5.37 6.83 -10.85
C LEU A 85 -6.66 7.00 -11.64
N GLN A 86 -7.71 6.24 -11.31
CA GLN A 86 -9.01 6.42 -11.95
C GLN A 86 -9.60 7.81 -11.71
N THR A 87 -9.46 8.33 -10.48
CA THR A 87 -9.88 9.70 -10.16
C THR A 87 -9.15 10.71 -11.02
N LEU A 88 -7.83 10.60 -11.14
CA LEU A 88 -6.99 11.47 -11.97
C LEU A 88 -7.26 11.39 -13.47
N LEU A 89 -7.75 10.24 -13.98
CA LEU A 89 -8.08 10.08 -15.39
C LEU A 89 -9.46 10.63 -15.76
N VAL A 90 -10.35 10.80 -14.79
CA VAL A 90 -11.72 11.29 -14.99
C VAL A 90 -11.82 12.80 -14.77
N THR A 91 -10.93 13.39 -13.98
CA THR A 91 -10.75 14.86 -13.84
C THR A 91 -9.77 15.42 -14.85
#